data_AF-A0A931LK26-F1
#
_entry.id   AF-A0A931LK26-F1
#
_cell.length_a   1.000
_cell.length_b   1.000
_cell.length_c   1.000
_cell.angle_alpha   90.00
_cell.angle_beta   90.00
_cell.angle_gamma   90.00
#
_symmetry.space_group_name_H-M   'P 1'
#
loop_
_entity.id
_entity.type
_entity.pdbx_description
1 polymer ?
#
loop_
_entity_poly.entity_id
_entity_poly.type
_entity_poly.pdbx_seq_one_letter_code
_entity_poly.pdbx_strand_id
1 'polypeptide(L)'
;MMIVNFELTILRTPRLQGEGSSVKVHPVMTQMAVDPDDFLTAVFVVSNLSNERRSYQLEATVPGGWEIVNLPKTLELDKQSQQELFLTVQAPPATKAGDYSLNLSAKSESDHALGRMQLQVRSVERVKLILPTWQPLIQAGEEKSYPITVTNRGNLRTNVSLVVIAPWGWQTRLPAYNSALAPGQSQSVELFIKPPEKTSASQTKITVQVTSAKVQEEASFTIVVSPR
;
A
#
# COMPACT_ATOMS: atom_id res chain seq x y z
N MET A 1 10.02 -34.14 35.48
CA MET A 1 10.80 -32.88 35.44
C MET A 1 11.85 -33.06 34.37
N MET A 2 11.59 -32.51 33.18
CA MET A 2 12.35 -32.77 31.95
C MET A 2 13.32 -31.60 31.73
N ILE A 3 14.62 -31.88 31.76
CA ILE A 3 15.66 -30.87 31.51
C ILE A 3 15.82 -30.79 29.99
N VAL A 4 15.48 -29.64 29.41
CA VAL A 4 15.69 -29.36 27.99
C VAL A 4 17.04 -28.65 27.87
N ASN A 5 18.02 -29.32 27.27
CA ASN A 5 19.30 -28.71 26.90
C ASN A 5 19.11 -27.86 25.64
N PHE A 6 19.33 -26.55 25.75
CA PHE A 6 19.44 -25.67 24.59
C PHE A 6 20.90 -25.62 24.14
N GLU A 7 21.21 -26.24 23.00
CA GLU A 7 22.48 -25.97 22.33
C GLU A 7 22.43 -24.58 21.68
N LEU A 8 23.34 -23.71 22.12
CA LEU A 8 23.55 -22.40 21.54
C LEU A 8 24.22 -22.59 20.16
N THR A 9 23.42 -22.66 19.09
CA THR A 9 23.96 -22.65 17.72
C THR A 9 24.51 -21.25 17.45
N ILE A 10 25.82 -21.09 17.56
CA ILE A 10 26.53 -19.87 17.17
C ILE A 10 26.38 -19.73 15.64
N LEU A 11 25.48 -18.86 15.20
CA LEU A 11 25.36 -18.47 13.80
C LEU A 11 26.69 -17.82 13.37
N ARG A 12 27.49 -18.56 12.60
CA ARG A 12 28.66 -18.03 11.92
C ARG A 12 28.16 -16.99 10.91
N THR A 13 28.46 -15.72 11.18
CA THR A 13 28.20 -14.62 10.26
C THR A 13 28.92 -14.86 8.93
N PRO A 14 28.27 -14.65 7.78
CA PRO A 14 28.95 -14.71 6.49
C PRO A 14 29.96 -13.56 6.43
N ARG A 15 31.24 -13.90 6.23
CA ARG A 15 32.29 -12.91 5.90
C ARG A 15 31.95 -12.27 4.56
N LEU A 16 31.62 -10.99 4.57
CA LEU A 16 31.63 -10.14 3.38
C LEU A 16 32.55 -8.95 3.62
N GLN A 17 33.72 -9.05 2.97
CA GLN A 17 34.65 -8.03 2.49
C GLN A 17 34.65 -6.63 3.15
N GLY A 18 35.79 -6.35 3.79
CA GLY A 18 36.22 -5.03 4.24
C GLY A 18 37.31 -5.10 5.32
N GLU A 19 38.28 -6.02 5.23
CA GLU A 19 39.49 -5.96 6.07
C GLU A 19 40.27 -4.70 5.64
N GLY A 20 39.97 -3.57 6.29
CA GLY A 20 40.60 -2.28 6.02
C GLY A 20 39.71 -1.06 6.17
N SER A 21 38.37 -1.19 6.17
CA SER A 21 37.52 0.00 6.30
C SER A 21 37.26 0.37 7.76
N SER A 22 37.51 1.64 8.11
CA SER A 22 37.30 2.15 9.47
C SER A 22 35.85 2.55 9.76
N VAL A 23 34.93 2.32 8.83
CA VAL A 23 33.49 2.53 9.00
C VAL A 23 32.72 1.25 8.74
N LYS A 24 31.65 1.03 9.50
CA LYS A 24 30.70 -0.07 9.29
C LYS A 24 29.28 0.47 9.32
N VAL A 25 28.46 0.00 8.40
CA VAL A 25 27.01 0.29 8.37
C VAL A 25 26.28 -1.04 8.32
N HIS A 26 25.34 -1.26 9.23
CA HIS A 26 24.49 -2.44 9.20
C HIS A 26 23.09 -2.09 9.72
N PRO A 27 22.03 -2.65 9.13
CA PRO A 27 20.70 -2.41 9.67
C PRO A 27 20.50 -3.23 10.95
N VAL A 28 19.67 -2.72 11.86
CA VAL A 28 19.24 -3.46 13.06
C VAL A 28 18.38 -4.66 12.67
N MET A 29 17.56 -4.52 11.64
CA MET A 29 16.78 -5.61 11.04
C MET A 29 17.21 -5.82 9.58
N THR A 30 17.38 -7.07 9.16
CA THR A 30 17.77 -7.36 7.78
C THR A 30 16.60 -7.32 6.81
N GLN A 31 15.36 -7.41 7.31
CA GLN A 31 14.15 -7.38 6.51
C GLN A 31 13.02 -6.66 7.25
N MET A 32 12.20 -5.90 6.51
CA MET A 32 10.98 -5.29 7.04
C MET A 32 9.84 -5.34 6.01
N ALA A 33 8.61 -5.53 6.48
CA ALA A 33 7.43 -5.47 5.63
C ALA A 33 6.81 -4.06 5.68
N VAL A 34 6.24 -3.61 4.56
CA VAL A 34 5.59 -2.29 4.44
C VAL A 34 4.36 -2.37 3.54
N ASP A 35 3.35 -1.56 3.82
CA ASP A 35 2.20 -1.40 2.93
C ASP A 35 2.46 -0.29 1.89
N PRO A 36 1.84 -0.37 0.71
CA PRO A 36 1.82 0.76 -0.22
C PRO A 36 1.18 1.99 0.45
N ASP A 37 1.67 3.18 0.12
CA ASP A 37 1.22 4.46 0.69
C ASP A 37 1.55 4.63 2.19
N ASP A 38 2.39 3.75 2.75
CA ASP A 38 2.79 3.80 4.15
C ASP A 38 4.23 4.32 4.32
N PHE A 39 4.52 4.78 5.53
CA PHE A 39 5.86 5.17 5.94
C PHE A 39 6.60 4.01 6.58
N LEU A 40 7.90 3.96 6.34
CA LEU A 40 8.80 2.96 6.90
C LEU A 40 9.98 3.66 7.55
N THR A 41 10.23 3.41 8.84
CA THR A 41 11.46 3.86 9.52
C THR A 41 12.42 2.69 9.70
N ALA A 42 13.49 2.70 8.89
CA ALA A 42 14.61 1.78 9.00
C ALA A 42 15.62 2.27 10.04
N VAL A 43 16.14 1.38 10.86
CA VAL A 43 17.21 1.71 11.81
C VAL A 43 18.53 1.10 11.33
N PHE A 44 19.52 1.94 11.09
CA PHE A 44 20.89 1.54 10.76
C PHE A 44 21.84 1.93 11.88
N VAL A 45 22.77 1.04 12.23
CA VAL A 45 23.89 1.34 13.10
C VAL A 45 25.08 1.71 12.24
N VAL A 46 25.58 2.93 12.40
CA VAL A 46 26.81 3.42 11.79
C VAL A 46 27.89 3.43 12.86
N SER A 47 28.99 2.73 12.63
CA SER A 47 30.10 2.59 13.57
C SER A 47 31.38 3.16 13.00
N ASN A 48 32.06 4.01 13.77
CA ASN A 48 33.42 4.46 13.54
C ASN A 48 34.38 3.53 14.29
N LEU A 49 35.09 2.70 13.54
CA LEU A 49 36.09 1.75 14.04
C LEU A 49 37.52 2.33 14.01
N SER A 50 37.68 3.61 13.67
CA SER A 50 38.98 4.28 13.73
C SER A 50 39.32 4.78 15.15
N ASN A 51 40.58 5.14 15.35
CA ASN A 51 41.06 5.73 16.61
C ASN A 51 40.91 7.26 16.65
N GLU A 52 40.23 7.84 15.65
CA GLU A 52 40.02 9.27 15.51
C GLU A 52 38.53 9.59 15.38
N ARG A 53 38.14 10.82 15.70
CA ARG A 53 36.81 11.32 15.35
C ARG A 53 36.72 11.48 13.83
N ARG A 54 35.60 11.07 13.23
CA ARG A 54 35.39 11.13 11.78
C ARG A 54 34.02 11.68 11.40
N SER A 55 34.00 12.33 10.25
CA SER A 55 32.79 12.77 9.56
C SER A 55 32.49 11.81 8.40
N TYR A 56 31.24 11.36 8.30
CA TYR A 56 30.78 10.51 7.22
C TYR A 56 29.68 11.20 6.44
N GLN A 57 29.82 11.30 5.12
CA GLN A 57 28.75 11.64 4.20
C GLN A 57 27.79 10.45 4.09
N LEU A 58 26.50 10.70 4.23
CA LEU A 58 25.47 9.68 4.17
C LEU A 58 24.66 9.81 2.88
N GLU A 59 24.44 8.69 2.21
CA GLU A 59 23.56 8.60 1.07
C GLU A 59 22.69 7.35 1.22
N ALA A 60 21.41 7.46 0.86
CA ALA A 60 20.51 6.32 0.83
C ALA A 60 20.08 6.04 -0.61
N THR A 61 20.06 4.76 -0.97
CA THR A 61 19.46 4.28 -2.21
C THR A 61 18.15 3.58 -1.87
N VAL A 62 17.05 4.18 -2.32
CA VAL A 62 15.69 3.65 -2.17
C VAL A 62 15.18 3.08 -3.50
N PRO A 63 14.12 2.26 -3.49
CA PRO A 63 13.47 1.84 -4.73
C PRO A 63 12.96 3.03 -5.55
N GLY A 64 12.85 2.85 -6.87
CA GLY A 64 12.42 3.90 -7.78
C GLY A 64 11.06 4.49 -7.39
N GLY A 65 10.99 5.82 -7.29
CA GLY A 65 9.79 6.57 -6.93
C GLY A 65 9.52 6.70 -5.43
N TRP A 66 10.26 6.00 -4.57
CA TRP A 66 10.12 6.15 -3.12
C TRP A 66 10.76 7.46 -2.66
N GLU A 67 10.16 8.08 -1.66
CA GLU A 67 10.63 9.34 -1.10
C GLU A 67 11.46 9.09 0.16
N ILE A 68 12.61 9.75 0.28
CA ILE A 68 13.38 9.80 1.52
C ILE A 68 12.86 10.98 2.33
N VAL A 69 12.19 10.68 3.44
CA VAL A 69 11.58 11.70 4.32
C VAL A 69 12.64 12.35 5.19
N ASN A 70 13.58 11.56 5.71
CA ASN A 70 14.68 12.09 6.51
C ASN A 70 15.99 11.33 6.27
N LEU A 71 17.04 12.08 5.99
CA LEU A 71 18.42 11.60 6.02
C LEU A 71 19.34 12.82 6.22
N PRO A 72 20.11 12.90 7.31
CA PRO A 72 21.13 13.93 7.44
C PRO A 72 22.23 13.71 6.39
N LYS A 73 22.77 14.79 5.82
CA LYS A 73 23.85 14.70 4.81
C LYS A 73 25.14 14.14 5.39
N THR A 74 25.40 14.41 6.66
CA THR A 74 26.61 13.99 7.36
C THR A 74 26.31 13.45 8.76
N LEU A 75 27.19 12.60 9.25
CA LEU A 75 27.19 12.06 10.61
C LEU A 75 28.60 12.11 11.20
N GLU A 76 28.72 12.78 12.34
CA GLU A 76 29.96 12.85 13.12
C GLU A 76 29.97 11.73 14.16
N LEU A 77 31.05 10.96 14.22
CA LEU A 77 31.23 9.91 15.23
C LEU A 77 32.60 10.04 15.88
N ASP A 78 32.63 9.98 17.21
CA ASP A 78 33.88 9.88 17.96
C ASP A 78 34.59 8.55 17.65
N LYS A 79 35.86 8.46 18.04
CA LYS A 79 36.65 7.23 17.88
C LYS A 79 35.95 6.04 18.56
N GLN A 80 36.01 4.87 17.95
CA GLN A 80 35.45 3.62 18.50
C GLN A 80 33.98 3.74 18.96
N SER A 81 33.21 4.63 18.34
CA SER A 81 31.81 4.91 18.70
C SER A 81 30.84 4.49 17.59
N GLN A 82 29.57 4.38 17.95
CA GLN A 82 28.52 4.10 16.98
C GLN A 82 27.25 4.88 17.33
N GLN A 83 26.42 5.11 16.32
CA GLN A 83 25.12 5.75 16.47
C GLN A 83 24.04 5.03 15.66
N GLU A 84 22.84 4.98 16.22
CA GLU A 84 21.64 4.58 15.49
C GLU A 84 21.11 5.74 14.64
N LEU A 85 20.89 5.47 13.37
CA LEU A 85 20.32 6.37 12.40
C LEU A 85 18.94 5.86 11.99
N PHE A 86 17.93 6.70 12.20
CA PHE A 86 16.55 6.45 11.78
C PHE A 86 16.35 7.05 10.38
N LEU A 87 16.24 6.18 9.38
CA LEU A 87 15.98 6.53 7.99
C LEU A 87 14.51 6.23 7.67
N THR A 88 13.70 7.27 7.50
CA THR A 88 12.29 7.16 7.14
C THR A 88 12.12 7.38 5.64
N VAL A 89 11.40 6.46 5.02
CA VAL A 89 11.07 6.50 3.59
C VAL A 89 9.57 6.28 3.42
N GLN A 90 8.99 6.83 2.36
CA GLN A 90 7.59 6.62 2.00
C GLN A 90 7.48 5.73 0.77
N ALA A 91 6.72 4.65 0.88
CA ALA A 91 6.36 3.81 -0.25
C ALA A 91 5.25 4.50 -1.05
N PRO A 92 5.39 4.69 -2.38
CA PRO A 92 4.33 5.28 -3.19
C PRO A 92 3.01 4.52 -3.10
N PRO A 93 1.87 5.20 -3.33
CA PRO A 93 0.60 4.52 -3.54
C PRO A 93 0.72 3.48 -4.65
N ALA A 94 0.01 2.35 -4.48
CA ALA A 94 -0.01 1.27 -5.46
C ALA A 94 1.37 0.65 -5.80
N THR A 95 2.40 0.86 -4.97
CA THR A 95 3.69 0.14 -5.09
C THR A 95 3.44 -1.35 -5.16
N LYS A 96 3.88 -2.01 -6.24
CA LYS A 96 3.64 -3.43 -6.48
C LYS A 96 4.14 -4.27 -5.31
N ALA A 97 3.41 -5.32 -4.98
CA ALA A 97 3.87 -6.28 -3.99
C ALA A 97 5.14 -6.99 -4.50
N GLY A 98 6.08 -7.25 -3.59
CA GLY A 98 7.34 -7.89 -3.92
C GLY A 98 8.48 -7.45 -3.02
N ASP A 99 9.68 -7.90 -3.38
CA ASP A 99 10.90 -7.64 -2.63
C ASP A 99 11.66 -6.46 -3.24
N TYR A 100 12.17 -5.60 -2.36
CA TYR A 100 12.89 -4.38 -2.67
C TYR A 100 14.08 -4.22 -1.72
N SER A 101 15.00 -3.31 -2.03
CA SER A 101 16.16 -3.04 -1.17
C SER A 101 16.23 -1.58 -0.76
N LEU A 102 16.53 -1.35 0.52
CA LEU A 102 16.94 -0.06 1.06
C LEU A 102 18.40 -0.14 1.49
N ASN A 103 19.24 0.71 0.91
CA ASN A 103 20.65 0.74 1.23
C ASN A 103 21.04 2.09 1.83
N LEU A 104 21.90 2.06 2.84
CA LEU A 104 22.53 3.24 3.42
C LEU A 104 24.05 3.12 3.24
N SER A 105 24.65 4.10 2.57
CA SER A 105 26.11 4.24 2.49
C SER A 105 26.60 5.34 3.41
N ALA A 106 27.72 5.07 4.08
CA ALA A 106 28.50 6.05 4.81
C ALA A 106 29.90 6.14 4.18
N LYS A 107 30.31 7.35 3.79
CA LYS A 107 31.56 7.60 3.07
C LYS A 107 32.39 8.69 3.74
N SER A 108 33.68 8.48 3.88
CA SER A 108 34.68 9.51 4.19
C SER A 108 35.68 9.63 3.04
N GLU A 109 36.75 10.41 3.21
CA GLU A 109 37.80 10.54 2.20
C GLU A 109 38.51 9.21 1.87
N SER A 110 38.67 8.34 2.88
CA SER A 110 39.43 7.09 2.76
C SER A 110 38.58 5.83 2.93
N ASP A 111 37.34 5.95 3.40
CA ASP A 111 36.52 4.82 3.80
C ASP A 111 35.10 4.86 3.20
N HIS A 112 34.53 3.69 3.02
CA HIS A 112 33.17 3.52 2.57
C HIS A 112 32.57 2.22 3.11
N ALA A 113 31.36 2.28 3.64
CA ALA A 113 30.59 1.12 4.02
C ALA A 113 29.13 1.23 3.55
N LEU A 114 28.53 0.07 3.30
CA LEU A 114 27.17 -0.07 2.78
C LEU A 114 26.38 -1.03 3.65
N GLY A 115 25.33 -0.53 4.31
CA GLY A 115 24.31 -1.35 4.94
C GLY A 115 23.18 -1.63 3.96
N ARG A 116 22.69 -2.86 3.92
CA ARG A 116 21.58 -3.27 3.05
C ARG A 116 20.46 -3.88 3.88
N MET A 117 19.24 -3.38 3.72
CA MET A 117 18.02 -3.94 4.30
C MET A 117 17.07 -4.36 3.18
N GLN A 118 16.48 -5.54 3.31
CA GLN A 118 15.42 -6.02 2.42
C GLN A 118 14.07 -5.44 2.85
N LEU A 119 13.27 -5.04 1.88
CA LEU A 119 11.91 -4.59 2.09
C LEU A 119 10.96 -5.55 1.39
N GLN A 120 9.87 -5.89 2.06
CA GLN A 120 8.80 -6.69 1.48
C GLN A 120 7.52 -5.86 1.42
N VAL A 121 7.16 -5.41 0.22
CA VAL A 121 5.89 -4.71 0.02
C VAL A 121 4.77 -5.74 0.01
N ARG A 122 3.82 -5.58 0.93
CA ARG A 122 2.70 -6.52 1.07
C ARG A 122 1.70 -6.38 -0.07
N SER A 123 1.03 -7.49 -0.38
CA SER A 123 -0.14 -7.51 -1.26
C SER A 123 -1.33 -6.92 -0.53
N VAL A 124 -1.84 -5.79 -1.01
CA VAL A 124 -3.04 -5.14 -0.49
C VAL A 124 -4.11 -5.12 -1.57
N GLU A 125 -5.22 -5.81 -1.31
CA GLU A 125 -6.46 -5.64 -2.07
C GLU A 125 -7.32 -4.57 -1.40
N ARG A 126 -7.76 -3.60 -2.19
CA ARG A 126 -8.69 -2.57 -1.75
C ARG A 126 -9.47 -2.10 -2.96
N VAL A 127 -10.78 -2.00 -2.82
CA VAL A 127 -11.65 -1.39 -3.83
C VAL A 127 -12.23 -0.11 -3.25
N LYS A 128 -12.79 0.73 -4.12
CA LYS A 128 -13.65 1.84 -3.76
C LYS A 128 -14.82 1.87 -4.71
N LEU A 129 -16.01 2.02 -4.17
CA LEU A 129 -17.22 2.24 -4.93
C LEU A 129 -17.72 3.68 -4.74
N ILE A 130 -18.02 4.34 -5.85
CA ILE A 130 -18.58 5.70 -5.86
C ILE A 130 -19.91 5.64 -6.62
N LEU A 131 -20.96 6.08 -5.95
CA LEU A 131 -22.32 6.17 -6.48
C LEU A 131 -22.73 7.65 -6.64
N PRO A 132 -23.82 7.94 -7.37
CA PRO A 132 -24.41 9.26 -7.40
C PRO A 132 -24.65 9.84 -6.02
N THR A 133 -24.26 11.10 -5.82
CA THR A 133 -24.49 11.84 -4.57
C THR A 133 -25.78 12.65 -4.57
N TRP A 134 -26.40 12.83 -5.74
CA TRP A 134 -27.71 13.45 -5.88
C TRP A 134 -28.83 12.45 -5.66
N GLN A 135 -30.02 12.93 -5.30
CA GLN A 135 -31.22 12.11 -5.20
C GLN A 135 -31.91 12.07 -6.57
N PRO A 136 -31.82 10.97 -7.32
CA PRO A 136 -32.40 10.93 -8.65
C PRO A 136 -33.91 10.80 -8.57
N LEU A 137 -34.61 11.47 -9.49
CA LEU A 137 -36.04 11.30 -9.71
C LEU A 137 -36.27 10.37 -10.90
N ILE A 138 -37.14 9.36 -10.74
CA ILE A 138 -37.54 8.43 -11.79
C ILE A 138 -39.06 8.24 -11.79
N GLN A 139 -39.69 8.19 -12.96
CA GLN A 139 -41.12 7.88 -13.04
C GLN A 139 -41.34 6.36 -13.00
N ALA A 140 -42.44 5.91 -12.41
CA ALA A 140 -42.81 4.49 -12.40
C ALA A 140 -42.88 3.93 -13.83
N GLY A 141 -42.18 2.81 -14.08
CA GLY A 141 -42.08 2.19 -15.41
C GLY A 141 -41.03 2.80 -16.34
N GLU A 142 -40.40 3.92 -15.98
CA GLU A 142 -39.29 4.53 -16.72
C GLU A 142 -37.97 3.80 -16.38
N GLU A 143 -37.10 3.61 -17.38
CA GLU A 143 -35.72 3.16 -17.15
C GLU A 143 -34.77 4.36 -17.20
N LYS A 144 -33.94 4.53 -16.16
CA LYS A 144 -32.85 5.53 -16.16
C LYS A 144 -31.52 4.87 -15.85
N SER A 145 -30.45 5.46 -16.38
CA SER A 145 -29.08 5.07 -16.06
C SER A 145 -28.45 6.01 -15.03
N TYR A 146 -27.55 5.44 -14.23
CA TYR A 146 -26.80 6.14 -13.20
C TYR A 146 -25.33 5.73 -13.29
N PRO A 147 -24.40 6.69 -13.41
CA PRO A 147 -22.99 6.34 -13.46
C PRO A 147 -22.53 5.89 -12.07
N ILE A 148 -21.91 4.72 -12.01
CA ILE A 148 -21.21 4.21 -10.83
C ILE A 148 -19.73 4.04 -11.19
N THR A 149 -18.83 4.40 -10.28
CA THR A 149 -17.39 4.25 -10.49
C THR A 149 -16.82 3.26 -9.50
N VAL A 150 -16.12 2.25 -10.02
CA VAL A 150 -15.32 1.33 -9.22
C VAL A 150 -13.85 1.64 -9.44
N THR A 151 -13.08 1.73 -8.35
CA THR A 151 -11.64 1.98 -8.39
C THR A 151 -10.90 0.88 -7.65
N ASN A 152 -9.87 0.32 -8.25
CA ASN A 152 -8.92 -0.52 -7.53
C ASN A 152 -7.91 0.37 -6.79
N ARG A 153 -8.01 0.39 -5.46
CA ARG A 153 -7.11 1.12 -4.55
C ARG A 153 -6.03 0.23 -3.92
N GLY A 154 -5.97 -1.04 -4.33
CA GLY A 154 -4.91 -1.96 -3.98
C GLY A 154 -3.66 -1.75 -4.84
N ASN A 155 -2.66 -2.59 -4.63
CA ASN A 155 -1.42 -2.60 -5.40
C ASN A 155 -1.26 -3.80 -6.34
N LEU A 156 -2.29 -4.64 -6.45
CA LEU A 156 -2.36 -5.75 -7.39
C LEU A 156 -3.48 -5.53 -8.40
N ARG A 157 -3.38 -6.21 -9.55
CA ARG A 157 -4.51 -6.33 -10.46
C ARG A 157 -5.61 -7.15 -9.78
N THR A 158 -6.81 -6.60 -9.73
CA THR A 158 -7.93 -7.17 -8.96
C THR A 158 -9.12 -7.41 -9.87
N ASN A 159 -9.66 -8.62 -9.83
CA ASN A 159 -10.96 -8.93 -10.44
C ASN A 159 -12.08 -8.50 -9.49
N VAL A 160 -13.03 -7.71 -10.00
CA VAL A 160 -14.18 -7.22 -9.25
C VAL A 160 -15.49 -7.67 -9.88
N SER A 161 -16.48 -7.97 -9.03
CA SER A 161 -17.86 -8.23 -9.42
C SER A 161 -18.79 -7.23 -8.76
N LEU A 162 -19.72 -6.69 -9.54
CA LEU A 162 -20.76 -5.76 -9.09
C LEU A 162 -22.11 -6.47 -9.00
N VAL A 163 -22.80 -6.28 -7.88
CA VAL A 163 -24.16 -6.76 -7.64
C VAL A 163 -25.03 -5.58 -7.21
N VAL A 164 -26.25 -5.50 -7.73
CA VAL A 164 -27.21 -4.46 -7.39
C VAL A 164 -28.33 -5.08 -6.57
N ILE A 165 -28.61 -4.49 -5.42
CA ILE A 165 -29.69 -4.88 -4.52
C ILE A 165 -30.75 -3.78 -4.61
N ALA A 166 -31.91 -4.14 -5.13
CA ALA A 166 -33.06 -3.29 -5.32
C ALA A 166 -34.32 -3.96 -4.74
N PRO A 167 -35.41 -3.20 -4.51
CA PRO A 167 -36.65 -3.80 -4.04
C PRO A 167 -37.21 -4.85 -5.00
N TRP A 168 -38.05 -5.72 -4.45
CA TRP A 168 -38.71 -6.76 -5.24
C TRP A 168 -39.49 -6.16 -6.43
N GLY A 169 -39.34 -6.79 -7.59
CA GLY A 169 -39.97 -6.37 -8.85
C GLY A 169 -39.25 -5.26 -9.61
N TRP A 170 -38.27 -4.57 -9.01
CA TRP A 170 -37.44 -3.60 -9.72
C TRP A 170 -36.47 -4.30 -10.65
N GLN A 171 -36.36 -3.81 -11.89
CA GLN A 171 -35.40 -4.32 -12.84
C GLN A 171 -34.12 -3.52 -12.73
N THR A 172 -32.98 -4.20 -12.69
CA THR A 172 -31.65 -3.57 -12.71
C THR A 172 -30.79 -4.25 -13.77
N ARG A 173 -29.94 -3.48 -14.43
CA ARG A 173 -29.05 -3.99 -15.48
C ARG A 173 -27.72 -3.25 -15.44
N LEU A 174 -26.64 -4.03 -15.42
CA LEU A 174 -25.27 -3.57 -15.61
C LEU A 174 -24.77 -4.10 -16.96
N PRO A 175 -24.42 -3.24 -17.92
CA PRO A 175 -23.72 -3.66 -19.14
C PRO A 175 -22.38 -4.33 -18.82
N ALA A 176 -21.80 -5.01 -19.82
CA ALA A 176 -20.47 -5.59 -19.67
C ALA A 176 -19.44 -4.51 -19.28
N TYR A 177 -18.60 -4.84 -18.31
CA TYR A 177 -17.54 -3.98 -17.81
C TYR A 177 -16.23 -4.78 -17.68
N ASN A 178 -15.10 -4.09 -17.55
CA ASN A 178 -13.84 -4.77 -17.32
C ASN A 178 -13.75 -5.09 -15.83
N SER A 179 -13.92 -6.36 -15.49
CA SER A 179 -13.80 -6.82 -14.12
C SER A 179 -12.35 -6.75 -13.62
N ALA A 180 -11.34 -6.77 -14.49
CA ALA A 180 -9.93 -6.82 -14.11
C ALA A 180 -9.29 -5.43 -14.08
N LEU A 181 -9.28 -4.79 -12.91
CA LEU A 181 -8.74 -3.44 -12.73
C LEU A 181 -7.27 -3.49 -12.30
N ALA A 182 -6.40 -2.78 -13.02
CA ALA A 182 -5.02 -2.54 -12.59
C ALA A 182 -4.98 -1.66 -11.32
N PRO A 183 -3.87 -1.63 -10.56
CA PRO A 183 -3.73 -0.72 -9.42
C PRO A 183 -3.98 0.75 -9.82
N GLY A 184 -4.79 1.46 -9.04
CA GLY A 184 -5.20 2.85 -9.32
C GLY A 184 -6.22 3.01 -10.46
N GLN A 185 -6.48 1.96 -11.24
CA GLN A 185 -7.43 2.04 -12.34
C GLN A 185 -8.85 2.23 -11.81
N SER A 186 -9.56 3.18 -12.42
CA SER A 186 -10.98 3.39 -12.22
C SER A 186 -11.76 3.02 -13.47
N GLN A 187 -12.96 2.51 -13.28
CA GLN A 187 -13.92 2.29 -14.35
C GLN A 187 -15.28 2.85 -13.96
N SER A 188 -15.86 3.65 -14.86
CA SER A 188 -17.27 4.05 -14.79
C SER A 188 -18.14 3.03 -15.52
N VAL A 189 -19.27 2.66 -14.92
CA VAL A 189 -20.28 1.74 -15.47
C VAL A 189 -21.65 2.39 -15.32
N GLU A 190 -22.50 2.28 -16.35
CA GLU A 190 -23.88 2.76 -16.29
C GLU A 190 -24.78 1.71 -15.64
N LEU A 191 -25.35 2.03 -14.48
CA LEU A 191 -26.36 1.22 -13.79
C LEU A 191 -27.76 1.63 -14.27
N PHE A 192 -28.44 0.75 -14.99
CA PHE A 192 -29.82 0.95 -15.40
C PHE A 192 -30.78 0.42 -14.34
N ILE A 193 -31.79 1.23 -14.01
CA ILE A 193 -32.81 0.91 -13.01
C ILE A 193 -34.18 1.25 -13.58
N LYS A 194 -35.14 0.33 -13.42
CA LYS A 194 -36.52 0.50 -13.84
C LYS A 194 -37.48 0.03 -12.74
N PRO A 195 -38.19 0.95 -12.06
CA PRO A 195 -39.25 0.61 -11.11
C PRO A 195 -40.46 -0.01 -11.84
N PRO A 196 -41.24 -0.88 -11.17
CA PRO A 196 -42.52 -1.35 -11.70
C PRO A 196 -43.46 -0.19 -12.09
N GLU A 197 -44.30 -0.38 -13.11
CA GLU A 197 -45.21 0.66 -13.61
C GLU A 197 -46.22 1.17 -12.56
N LYS A 198 -46.56 0.34 -11.57
CA LYS A 198 -47.53 0.66 -10.51
C LYS A 198 -46.85 1.09 -9.20
N THR A 199 -45.60 1.54 -9.27
CA THR A 199 -44.86 1.99 -8.07
C THR A 199 -45.44 3.32 -7.58
N SER A 200 -45.87 3.36 -6.32
CA SER A 200 -46.31 4.59 -5.66
C SER A 200 -45.15 5.55 -5.42
N ALA A 201 -45.49 6.82 -5.17
CA ALA A 201 -44.51 7.82 -4.74
C ALA A 201 -43.73 7.33 -3.53
N SER A 202 -42.41 7.23 -3.64
CA SER A 202 -41.57 6.65 -2.59
C SER A 202 -40.12 7.13 -2.69
N GLN A 203 -39.41 7.07 -1.56
CA GLN A 203 -37.96 7.15 -1.52
C GLN A 203 -37.41 5.74 -1.29
N THR A 204 -36.61 5.25 -2.23
CA THR A 204 -36.14 3.88 -2.25
C THR A 204 -34.61 3.84 -2.22
N LYS A 205 -34.05 3.07 -1.30
CA LYS A 205 -32.61 2.82 -1.22
C LYS A 205 -32.21 1.75 -2.23
N ILE A 206 -31.22 2.06 -3.06
CA ILE A 206 -30.55 1.10 -3.94
C ILE A 206 -29.14 0.89 -3.39
N THR A 207 -28.74 -0.36 -3.24
CA THR A 207 -27.39 -0.72 -2.79
C THR A 207 -26.64 -1.37 -3.93
N VAL A 208 -25.39 -0.96 -4.12
CA VAL A 208 -24.46 -1.60 -5.04
C VAL A 208 -23.34 -2.19 -4.21
N GLN A 209 -23.08 -3.47 -4.41
CA GLN A 209 -22.01 -4.21 -3.78
C GLN A 209 -20.91 -4.46 -4.81
N VAL A 210 -19.66 -4.18 -4.44
CA VAL A 210 -18.47 -4.60 -5.17
C VAL A 210 -17.75 -5.68 -4.36
N THR A 211 -17.36 -6.76 -5.02
CA THR A 211 -16.66 -7.90 -4.39
C THR A 211 -15.41 -8.26 -5.19
N SER A 212 -14.30 -8.51 -4.49
CA SER A 212 -13.08 -9.14 -4.99
C SER A 212 -12.81 -10.44 -4.23
N ALA A 213 -11.66 -11.08 -4.45
CA ALA A 213 -11.28 -12.30 -3.73
C ALA A 213 -11.15 -12.09 -2.21
N LYS A 214 -10.72 -10.90 -1.76
CA LYS A 214 -10.47 -10.61 -0.33
C LYS A 214 -11.30 -9.46 0.24
N VAL A 215 -12.02 -8.71 -0.59
CA VAL A 215 -12.72 -7.49 -0.18
C VAL A 215 -14.16 -7.52 -0.65
N GLN A 216 -15.07 -7.09 0.23
CA GLN A 216 -16.44 -6.73 -0.10
C GLN A 216 -16.68 -5.31 0.40
N GLU A 217 -17.22 -4.46 -0.46
CA GLU A 217 -17.60 -3.09 -0.14
C GLU A 217 -18.99 -2.82 -0.71
N GLU A 218 -19.77 -2.01 0.00
CA GLU A 218 -21.12 -1.64 -0.40
C GLU A 218 -21.29 -0.13 -0.27
N ALA A 219 -22.02 0.43 -1.22
CA ALA A 219 -22.49 1.81 -1.16
C ALA A 219 -23.96 1.86 -1.53
N SER A 220 -24.66 2.90 -1.09
CA SER A 220 -26.07 3.06 -1.40
C SER A 220 -26.42 4.49 -1.73
N PHE A 221 -27.45 4.67 -2.55
CA PHE A 221 -28.06 5.96 -2.85
C PHE A 221 -29.58 5.83 -2.84
N THR A 222 -30.27 6.95 -2.66
CA THR A 222 -31.73 6.99 -2.58
C THR A 222 -32.31 7.55 -3.87
N ILE A 223 -33.25 6.81 -4.45
CA ILE A 223 -34.03 7.20 -5.62
C ILE A 223 -35.42 7.64 -5.17
N VAL A 224 -35.87 8.78 -5.68
CA VAL A 224 -37.25 9.26 -5.56
C VAL A 224 -38.04 8.74 -6.74
N VAL A 225 -39.12 8.02 -6.50
CA VAL A 225 -40.04 7.56 -7.53
C VAL A 225 -41.26 8.47 -7.57
N SER A 226 -41.63 8.95 -8.75
CA SER A 226 -42.95 9.55 -8.99
C SER A 226 -43.88 8.53 -9.65
N PRO A 227 -45.19 8.53 -9.31
CA PRO A 227 -46.18 7.77 -10.05
C PRO A 227 -46.19 8.17 -11.54
N ARG A 228 -46.74 7.29 -12.36
CA ARG A 228 -46.88 7.55 -13.79
C ARG A 228 -47.98 8.58 -14.05
#